data_AF-A0A7H4GLZ6-F1
#
_entry.id   AF-A0A7H4GLZ6-F1
#
_cell.length_a   1.000
_cell.length_b   1.000
_cell.length_c   1.000
_cell.angle_alpha   90.00
_cell.angle_beta   90.00
_cell.angle_gamma   90.00
#
_symmetry.space_group_name_H-M   'P 1'
#
loop_
_entity.id
_entity.type
_entity.pdbx_description
1 polymer ?
#
loop_
_entity_poly.entity_id
_entity_poly.type
_entity_poly.pdbx_seq_one_letter_code
_entity_poly.pdbx_strand_id
1 'polypeptide(L)'
;MANALGGQGDVSLREYLAEFAEAAVNLEGRFWGSLRALLFRPGLLTSEYMAGRRVGWMRPLHLFLLINLLFFLLSAGWTTFSTPLQVHMTSGTFPHRAVALDWVNRELNDPRLEAETWSELVTAGGDVELDETTEAALDRLVDYAREFNRRSEITARSLVIVLVPMATLFPLLAFCRRRESVVKHLVFTTHWTAVMVLFSLVGGWLTIAAIYAGLIEPGRDDLMASSISLSLILAWSTISFCRAYGLGRVRAVLAAVGMTLWLTVFLQIYRAILFFVVFWTL
;
A
#
# COMPACT_ATOMS: atom_id res chain seq x y z
N MET A 1 56.92 27.94 -2.21
CA MET A 1 55.71 28.78 -2.35
C MET A 1 54.53 27.84 -2.42
N ALA A 2 53.73 27.85 -1.36
CA ALA A 2 52.59 26.96 -1.14
C ALA A 2 51.35 27.52 -1.83
N ASN A 3 50.64 26.69 -2.60
CA ASN A 3 49.18 26.56 -2.63
C ASN A 3 48.77 25.69 -3.82
N ALA A 4 48.12 24.55 -3.59
CA ALA A 4 47.11 23.95 -4.50
C ALA A 4 46.64 22.55 -4.04
N LEU A 5 46.55 22.26 -2.74
CA LEU A 5 45.91 21.04 -2.26
C LEU A 5 45.06 21.35 -1.03
N GLY A 6 43.77 21.02 -1.09
CA GLY A 6 42.92 20.92 0.08
C GLY A 6 41.80 21.96 0.14
N GLY A 7 40.71 21.66 -0.56
CA GLY A 7 39.46 22.38 -0.45
C GLY A 7 38.32 21.63 -1.15
N GLN A 8 38.33 20.30 -1.06
CA GLN A 8 37.11 19.52 -1.31
C GLN A 8 36.18 19.87 -0.16
N GLY A 9 35.27 20.82 -0.40
CA GLY A 9 34.20 21.11 0.53
C GLY A 9 33.38 19.83 0.66
N ASP A 10 33.36 19.28 1.87
CA ASP A 10 32.40 18.26 2.26
C ASP A 10 31.01 18.81 1.95
N VAL A 11 30.46 18.45 0.79
CA VAL A 11 29.07 18.78 0.47
C VAL A 11 28.26 18.10 1.56
N SER A 12 27.70 18.92 2.45
CA SER A 12 27.06 18.37 3.64
C SER A 12 25.82 17.59 3.19
N LEU A 13 25.45 16.54 3.91
CA LEU A 13 24.22 15.79 3.63
C LEU A 13 23.00 16.71 3.47
N ARG A 14 22.99 17.86 4.17
CA ARG A 14 21.94 18.87 4.06
C ARG A 14 21.92 19.58 2.72
N GLU A 15 23.09 19.89 2.14
CA GLU A 15 23.21 20.52 0.82
C GLU A 15 22.80 19.54 -0.28
N TYR A 16 23.26 18.28 -0.22
CA TYR A 16 22.79 17.23 -1.14
C TYR A 16 21.28 16.98 -1.02
N LEU A 17 20.73 16.95 0.20
CA LEU A 17 19.28 16.80 0.40
C LEU A 17 18.51 18.04 -0.09
N ALA A 18 19.07 19.24 0.03
CA ALA A 18 18.48 20.46 -0.50
C ALA A 18 18.50 20.46 -2.03
N GLU A 19 19.62 20.09 -2.66
CA GLU A 19 19.73 19.93 -4.12
C GLU A 19 18.79 18.84 -4.64
N PHE A 20 18.68 17.71 -3.94
CA PHE A 20 17.74 16.65 -4.28
C PHE A 20 16.29 17.09 -4.11
N ALA A 21 15.97 17.81 -3.03
CA ALA A 21 14.65 18.38 -2.82
C ALA A 21 14.31 19.43 -3.90
N GLU A 22 15.28 20.25 -4.31
CA GLU A 22 15.14 21.22 -5.37
C GLU A 22 14.97 20.55 -6.74
N ALA A 23 15.73 19.49 -7.03
CA ALA A 23 15.55 18.66 -8.23
C ALA A 23 14.19 17.93 -8.24
N ALA A 24 13.74 17.43 -7.09
CA ALA A 24 12.42 16.82 -6.93
C ALA A 24 11.28 17.86 -7.06
N VAL A 25 11.48 19.08 -6.55
CA VAL A 25 10.53 20.20 -6.74
C VAL A 25 10.54 20.68 -8.20
N ASN A 26 11.68 20.62 -8.88
CA ASN A 26 11.83 20.88 -10.31
C ASN A 26 11.32 19.76 -11.22
N LEU A 27 10.66 18.72 -10.68
CA LEU A 27 9.82 17.81 -11.47
C LEU A 27 8.90 18.63 -12.38
N GLU A 28 8.71 18.18 -13.63
CA GLU A 28 7.93 18.88 -14.66
C GLU A 28 6.69 19.54 -14.06
N GLY A 29 6.44 20.84 -14.31
CA GLY A 29 5.30 21.56 -13.71
C GLY A 29 3.92 20.89 -13.94
N ARG A 30 3.83 19.99 -14.93
CA ARG A 30 2.68 19.11 -15.18
C ARG A 30 2.42 18.13 -14.03
N PHE A 31 3.46 17.61 -13.37
CA PHE A 31 3.31 16.72 -12.22
C PHE A 31 2.63 17.43 -11.07
N TRP A 32 3.18 18.55 -10.59
CA TRP A 32 2.61 19.31 -9.48
C TRP A 32 1.20 19.83 -9.78
N GLY A 33 0.98 20.29 -11.02
CA GLY A 33 -0.36 20.65 -11.48
C GLY A 33 -1.34 19.48 -11.36
N SER A 34 -0.94 18.30 -11.84
CA SER A 34 -1.77 17.09 -11.78
C SER A 34 -1.97 16.61 -10.36
N LEU A 35 -0.94 16.59 -9.52
CA LEU A 35 -1.02 16.20 -8.11
C LEU A 35 -2.01 17.09 -7.34
N ARG A 36 -1.94 18.42 -7.55
CA ARG A 36 -2.88 19.38 -6.96
C ARG A 36 -4.30 19.16 -7.47
N ALA A 37 -4.47 18.95 -8.78
CA ALA A 37 -5.78 18.64 -9.35
C ALA A 37 -6.35 17.32 -8.82
N LEU A 38 -5.50 16.30 -8.64
CA LEU A 38 -5.85 14.99 -8.12
C LEU A 38 -6.37 15.09 -6.68
N LEU A 39 -5.67 15.83 -5.81
CA LEU A 39 -6.03 16.00 -4.40
C LEU A 39 -7.25 16.90 -4.19
N PHE A 40 -7.26 18.08 -4.81
CA PHE A 40 -8.23 19.14 -4.47
C PHE A 40 -9.39 19.27 -5.45
N ARG A 41 -9.34 18.58 -6.60
CA ARG A 41 -10.44 18.57 -7.59
C ARG A 41 -10.75 17.13 -8.03
N PRO A 42 -11.32 16.30 -7.13
CA PRO A 42 -11.58 14.88 -7.39
C PRO A 42 -12.39 14.69 -8.67
N GLY A 43 -11.92 13.82 -9.57
CA GLY A 43 -12.57 13.53 -10.85
C GLY A 43 -12.25 14.49 -12.00
N LEU A 44 -11.59 15.63 -11.76
CA LEU A 44 -11.23 16.59 -12.82
C LEU A 44 -10.30 15.95 -13.86
N LEU A 45 -9.21 15.32 -13.42
CA LEU A 45 -8.22 14.73 -14.32
C LEU A 45 -8.82 13.63 -15.21
N THR A 46 -9.71 12.81 -14.65
CA THR A 46 -10.45 11.81 -15.43
C THR A 46 -11.31 12.48 -16.50
N SER A 47 -12.08 13.51 -16.14
CA SER A 47 -12.95 14.21 -17.10
C SER A 47 -12.15 14.95 -18.18
N GLU A 48 -11.05 15.60 -17.82
CA GLU A 48 -10.14 16.27 -18.78
C GLU A 48 -9.50 15.27 -19.74
N TYR A 49 -9.03 14.13 -19.23
CA TYR A 49 -8.47 13.06 -20.05
C TYR A 49 -9.49 12.50 -21.05
N MET A 50 -10.72 12.24 -20.59
CA MET A 50 -11.79 11.74 -21.45
C MET A 50 -12.27 12.78 -22.47
N ALA A 51 -12.17 14.07 -22.15
CA ALA A 51 -12.45 15.16 -23.08
C ALA A 51 -11.31 15.42 -24.10
N GLY A 52 -10.21 14.66 -24.03
CA GLY A 52 -9.06 14.82 -24.92
C GLY A 52 -8.17 16.03 -24.62
N ARG A 53 -8.43 16.75 -23.53
CA ARG A 53 -7.64 17.93 -23.11
C ARG A 53 -6.37 17.47 -22.39
N ARG A 54 -5.30 17.26 -23.17
CA ARG A 54 -4.00 16.73 -22.70
C ARG A 54 -2.95 17.80 -22.40
N VAL A 55 -3.26 19.07 -22.61
CA VAL A 55 -2.30 20.17 -22.42
C VAL A 55 -2.22 20.52 -20.94
N GLY A 56 -1.07 20.29 -20.32
CA GLY A 56 -0.80 20.66 -18.93
C GLY A 56 -0.97 19.56 -17.88
N TRP A 57 -1.65 18.45 -18.19
CA TRP A 57 -1.83 17.32 -17.27
C TRP A 57 -0.91 16.15 -17.60
N MET A 58 -0.42 15.47 -16.57
CA MET A 58 0.32 14.22 -16.70
C MET A 58 -0.65 13.08 -17.06
N ARG A 59 -0.19 12.12 -17.85
CA ARG A 59 -1.00 10.94 -18.20
C ARG A 59 -1.31 10.13 -16.92
N PRO A 60 -2.50 9.53 -16.79
CA PRO A 60 -2.93 8.85 -15.56
C PRO A 60 -1.92 7.79 -15.08
N LEU A 61 -1.44 6.95 -15.99
CA LEU A 61 -0.46 5.90 -15.67
C LEU A 61 0.87 6.48 -15.18
N HIS A 62 1.42 7.50 -15.84
CA HIS A 62 2.67 8.14 -15.40
C HIS A 62 2.52 8.80 -14.04
N LEU A 63 1.39 9.46 -13.78
CA LEU A 63 1.10 10.08 -12.49
C LEU A 63 1.04 9.03 -11.37
N PHE A 64 0.32 7.93 -11.60
CA PHE A 64 0.26 6.80 -10.67
C PHE A 64 1.65 6.20 -10.41
N LEU A 65 2.43 5.90 -11.45
CA LEU A 65 3.75 5.32 -11.30
C LEU A 65 4.71 6.23 -10.53
N LEU A 66 4.66 7.55 -10.76
CA LEU A 66 5.50 8.50 -10.03
C LEU A 66 5.07 8.61 -8.57
N ILE A 67 3.76 8.64 -8.28
CA ILE A 67 3.25 8.60 -6.89
C ILE A 67 3.62 7.29 -6.20
N ASN A 68 3.55 6.16 -6.91
CA ASN A 68 3.92 4.85 -6.38
C ASN A 68 5.42 4.75 -6.09
N LEU A 69 6.25 5.30 -6.98
CA LEU A 69 7.69 5.42 -6.75
C LEU A 69 7.98 6.25 -5.48
N LEU A 70 7.36 7.43 -5.37
CA LEU A 70 7.50 8.28 -4.18
C LEU A 70 7.01 7.56 -2.91
N PHE A 71 5.91 6.81 -3.00
CA PHE A 71 5.42 6.00 -1.89
C PHE A 71 6.51 5.05 -1.40
N PHE A 72 7.09 4.20 -2.26
CA PHE A 72 8.08 3.22 -1.82
C PHE A 72 9.42 3.82 -1.38
N LEU A 73 9.80 4.98 -1.91
CA LEU A 73 10.97 5.71 -1.42
C LEU A 73 10.77 6.27 -0.01
N LEU A 74 9.54 6.71 0.31
CA LEU A 74 9.22 7.41 1.55
C LEU A 74 8.54 6.54 2.61
N SER A 75 8.29 5.26 2.33
CA SER A 75 7.62 4.31 3.23
C SER A 75 8.46 3.06 3.53
N ALA A 76 9.78 3.17 3.43
CA ALA A 76 10.68 2.06 3.71
C ALA A 76 10.41 1.46 5.10
N GLY A 77 10.25 0.14 5.17
CA GLY A 77 9.91 -0.57 6.40
C GLY A 77 8.43 -0.54 6.79
N TRP A 78 7.55 0.13 6.03
CA TRP A 78 6.11 0.10 6.27
C TRP A 78 5.47 -1.16 5.68
N THR A 79 4.39 -1.63 6.30
CA THR A 79 3.67 -2.86 5.92
C THR A 79 2.34 -2.57 5.23
N THR A 80 2.13 -1.38 4.64
CA THR A 80 0.85 -1.00 4.03
C THR A 80 0.38 -1.99 2.94
N PHE A 81 1.32 -2.45 2.11
CA PHE A 81 1.06 -3.37 0.99
C PHE A 81 1.72 -4.76 1.15
N SER A 82 2.28 -5.05 2.32
CA SER A 82 2.77 -6.37 2.70
C SER A 82 2.03 -6.83 3.96
N THR A 83 2.24 -8.07 4.39
CA THR A 83 1.67 -8.57 5.63
C THR A 83 2.68 -9.51 6.26
N PRO A 84 3.02 -9.33 7.56
CA PRO A 84 3.96 -10.20 8.22
C PRO A 84 3.49 -11.65 8.23
N LEU A 85 4.42 -12.61 8.14
CA LEU A 85 4.10 -14.04 8.14
C LEU A 85 3.21 -14.44 9.32
N GLN A 86 3.53 -13.94 10.52
CA GLN A 86 2.75 -14.21 11.73
C GLN A 86 1.28 -13.85 11.55
N VAL A 87 0.99 -12.69 10.96
CA VAL A 87 -0.38 -12.20 10.74
C VAL A 87 -1.14 -13.08 9.74
N HIS A 88 -0.47 -13.63 8.72
CA HIS A 88 -1.08 -14.61 7.80
C HIS A 88 -1.50 -15.91 8.50
N MET A 89 -0.78 -16.30 9.55
CA MET A 89 -1.03 -17.53 10.29
C MET A 89 -2.00 -17.35 11.47
N THR A 90 -2.05 -16.16 12.08
CA THR A 90 -2.89 -15.90 13.26
C THR A 90 -4.24 -15.23 12.93
N SER A 91 -4.28 -14.34 11.94
CA SER A 91 -5.50 -13.53 11.70
C SER A 91 -6.59 -14.32 10.98
N GLY A 92 -7.77 -14.40 11.60
CA GLY A 92 -8.96 -15.02 11.02
C GLY A 92 -9.57 -14.28 9.81
N THR A 93 -9.02 -13.13 9.42
CA THR A 93 -9.51 -12.35 8.26
C THR A 93 -8.98 -12.87 6.93
N PHE A 94 -7.92 -13.69 6.94
CA PHE A 94 -7.33 -14.25 5.73
C PHE A 94 -7.95 -15.61 5.35
N PRO A 95 -8.46 -15.77 4.12
CA PRO A 95 -9.04 -17.03 3.68
C PRO A 95 -8.00 -18.16 3.57
N HIS A 96 -6.72 -17.83 3.37
CA HIS A 96 -5.63 -18.80 3.23
C HIS A 96 -4.91 -19.12 4.55
N ARG A 97 -5.40 -18.65 5.71
CA ARG A 97 -4.74 -18.84 7.02
C ARG A 97 -4.39 -20.31 7.30
N ALA A 98 -5.35 -21.22 7.10
CA ALA A 98 -5.14 -22.65 7.37
C ALA A 98 -4.04 -23.25 6.48
N VAL A 99 -3.98 -22.82 5.22
CA VAL A 99 -2.94 -23.24 4.27
C VAL A 99 -1.57 -22.70 4.71
N ALA A 100 -1.51 -21.43 5.12
CA ALA A 100 -0.28 -20.82 5.61
C ALA A 100 0.26 -21.55 6.84
N LEU A 101 -0.59 -21.86 7.83
CA LEU A 101 -0.20 -22.61 9.03
C LEU A 101 0.36 -23.99 8.70
N ASP A 102 -0.34 -24.77 7.88
CA ASP A 102 0.07 -26.13 7.51
C ASP A 102 1.35 -26.14 6.66
N TRP A 103 1.45 -25.28 5.65
CA TRP A 103 2.61 -25.27 4.76
C TRP A 103 3.89 -24.81 5.45
N VAL A 104 3.81 -23.82 6.32
CA VAL A 104 4.99 -23.36 7.09
C VAL A 104 5.43 -24.44 8.09
N ASN A 105 4.50 -25.13 8.75
CA ASN A 105 4.86 -26.25 9.63
C ASN A 105 5.59 -27.36 8.86
N ARG A 106 5.12 -27.67 7.65
CA ARG A 106 5.75 -28.66 6.75
C ARG A 106 7.15 -28.28 6.31
N GLU A 107 7.37 -27.00 6.04
CA GLU A 107 8.66 -26.50 5.58
C GLU A 107 9.69 -26.50 6.71
N LEU A 108 9.26 -26.14 7.94
CA LEU A 108 10.19 -25.92 9.04
C LEU A 108 10.43 -27.15 9.90
N ASN A 109 9.46 -28.07 10.03
CA ASN A 109 9.52 -29.15 11.03
C ASN A 109 9.45 -30.55 10.39
N ASP A 110 10.48 -31.36 10.64
CA ASP A 110 10.53 -32.79 10.32
C ASP A 110 11.02 -33.59 11.55
N PRO A 111 10.15 -34.37 12.24
CA PRO A 111 8.73 -34.54 11.97
C PRO A 111 7.92 -33.26 12.27
N ARG A 112 6.74 -33.16 11.67
CA ARG A 112 5.83 -32.02 11.86
C ARG A 112 5.38 -31.93 13.31
N LEU A 113 5.25 -30.70 13.81
CA LEU A 113 4.61 -30.46 15.09
C LEU A 113 3.10 -30.71 14.99
N GLU A 114 2.51 -31.17 16.09
CA GLU A 114 1.06 -31.32 16.20
C GLU A 114 0.35 -29.98 16.00
N ALA A 115 -0.85 -30.02 15.43
CA ALA A 115 -1.55 -28.80 15.01
C ALA A 115 -1.85 -27.85 16.19
N GLU A 116 -2.13 -28.41 17.37
CA GLU A 116 -2.37 -27.64 18.59
C GLU A 116 -1.08 -26.93 19.05
N THR A 117 0.01 -27.69 19.24
CA THR A 117 1.34 -27.15 19.62
C THR A 117 1.83 -26.09 18.63
N TRP A 118 1.68 -26.34 17.32
CA TRP A 118 2.07 -25.37 16.30
C TRP A 118 1.25 -24.08 16.35
N SER A 119 -0.07 -24.20 16.52
CA SER A 119 -0.95 -23.04 16.65
C SER A 119 -0.64 -22.24 17.91
N GLU A 120 -0.34 -22.90 19.02
CA GLU A 120 0.08 -22.27 20.27
C GLU A 120 1.40 -21.52 20.10
N LEU A 121 2.44 -22.18 19.56
CA LEU A 121 3.76 -21.56 19.30
C LEU A 121 3.62 -20.29 18.44
N VAL A 122 2.86 -20.35 17.35
CA VAL A 122 2.65 -19.22 16.44
C VAL A 122 1.92 -18.04 17.10
N THR A 123 1.03 -18.34 18.06
CA THR A 123 0.18 -17.33 18.72
C THR A 123 0.83 -16.75 19.98
N ALA A 124 1.55 -17.56 20.74
CA ALA A 124 2.05 -17.20 22.06
C ALA A 124 3.31 -16.32 22.04
N GLY A 125 4.01 -16.22 20.92
CA GLY A 125 5.11 -15.26 20.75
C GLY A 125 6.30 -15.44 21.71
N GLY A 126 6.41 -16.59 22.39
CA GLY A 126 7.52 -16.92 23.29
C GLY A 126 7.22 -16.89 24.79
N ASP A 127 5.98 -16.58 25.22
CA ASP A 127 5.62 -16.53 26.65
C ASP A 127 5.24 -17.90 27.27
N VAL A 128 5.52 -19.00 26.58
CA VAL A 128 5.23 -20.37 27.03
C VAL A 128 6.53 -21.04 27.44
N GLU A 129 6.53 -21.84 28.50
CA GLU A 129 7.67 -22.69 28.87
C GLU A 129 7.83 -23.77 27.79
N LEU A 130 8.73 -23.51 26.85
CA LEU A 130 8.94 -24.36 25.68
C LEU A 130 9.91 -25.49 26.03
N ASP A 131 9.62 -26.70 25.57
CA ASP A 131 10.64 -27.73 25.52
C ASP A 131 11.71 -27.40 24.48
N GLU A 132 12.87 -28.07 24.55
CA GLU A 132 14.02 -27.84 23.66
C GLU A 132 13.63 -27.96 22.17
N THR A 133 12.67 -28.83 21.84
CA THR A 133 12.22 -29.03 20.46
C THR A 133 11.37 -27.86 19.94
N THR A 134 10.55 -27.29 20.82
CA THR A 134 9.63 -26.20 20.53
C THR A 134 10.37 -24.85 20.50
N GLU A 135 11.40 -24.69 21.33
CA GLU A 135 12.33 -23.55 21.25
C GLU A 135 13.10 -23.55 19.91
N ALA A 136 13.66 -24.70 19.50
CA ALA A 136 14.32 -24.83 18.20
C ALA A 136 13.36 -24.63 17.01
N ALA A 137 12.08 -24.98 17.15
CA ALA A 137 11.05 -24.68 16.14
C ALA A 137 10.71 -23.18 16.09
N LEU A 138 10.68 -22.50 17.25
CA LEU A 138 10.46 -21.06 17.34
C LEU A 138 11.61 -20.30 16.67
N ASP A 139 12.86 -20.66 16.92
CA ASP A 139 14.01 -20.03 16.28
C ASP A 139 13.96 -20.14 14.75
N ARG A 140 13.69 -21.34 14.23
CA ARG A 140 13.47 -21.56 12.79
C ARG A 140 12.34 -20.71 12.23
N LEU A 141 11.22 -20.62 12.96
CA LEU A 141 10.09 -19.80 12.57
C LEU A 141 10.45 -18.31 12.54
N VAL A 142 11.17 -17.82 13.54
CA VAL A 142 11.59 -16.41 13.62
C VAL A 142 12.50 -16.06 12.45
N ASP A 143 13.49 -16.90 12.15
CA ASP A 143 14.40 -16.68 11.01
C ASP A 143 13.68 -16.73 9.67
N TYR A 144 12.81 -17.74 9.49
CA TYR A 144 11.98 -17.86 8.29
C TYR A 144 11.05 -16.65 8.13
N ALA A 145 10.42 -16.19 9.22
CA ALA A 145 9.54 -15.03 9.21
C ALA A 145 10.28 -13.74 8.84
N ARG A 146 11.52 -13.52 9.33
CA ARG A 146 12.33 -12.36 8.95
C ARG A 146 12.59 -12.34 7.44
N GLU A 147 13.01 -13.47 6.88
CA GLU A 147 13.30 -13.55 5.45
C GLU A 147 12.03 -13.45 4.59
N PHE A 148 10.94 -14.11 5.01
CA PHE A 148 9.63 -13.96 4.38
C PHE A 148 9.18 -12.50 4.37
N ASN A 149 9.25 -11.80 5.51
CA ASN A 149 8.79 -10.42 5.64
C ASN A 149 9.60 -9.48 4.72
N ARG A 150 10.93 -9.66 4.67
CA ARG A 150 11.83 -8.89 3.79
C ARG A 150 11.49 -9.10 2.32
N ARG A 151 11.32 -10.36 1.89
CA ARG A 151 10.93 -10.68 0.50
C ARG A 151 9.52 -10.20 0.16
N SER A 152 8.59 -10.28 1.11
CA SER A 152 7.22 -9.77 0.96
C SER A 152 7.19 -8.27 0.73
N GLU A 153 7.99 -7.50 1.49
CA GLU A 153 8.11 -6.05 1.29
C GLU A 153 8.62 -5.71 -0.11
N ILE A 154 9.68 -6.38 -0.57
CA ILE A 154 10.27 -6.15 -1.90
C ILE A 154 9.27 -6.52 -3.01
N THR A 155 8.62 -7.68 -2.88
CA THR A 155 7.66 -8.18 -3.88
C THR A 155 6.41 -7.31 -3.95
N ALA A 156 5.96 -6.74 -2.84
CA ALA A 156 4.84 -5.79 -2.83
C ALA A 156 5.11 -4.56 -3.71
N ARG A 157 6.38 -4.13 -3.85
CA ARG A 157 6.75 -2.94 -4.64
C ARG A 157 6.35 -3.04 -6.11
N SER A 158 6.51 -4.22 -6.69
CA SER A 158 6.10 -4.49 -8.07
C SER A 158 4.62 -4.84 -8.18
N LEU A 159 4.06 -5.52 -7.17
CA LEU A 159 2.70 -6.05 -7.22
C LEU A 159 1.62 -4.97 -7.03
N VAL A 160 1.92 -3.81 -6.43
CA VAL A 160 0.95 -2.70 -6.26
C VAL A 160 0.36 -2.22 -7.60
N ILE A 161 1.07 -2.37 -8.72
CA ILE A 161 0.54 -2.03 -10.05
C ILE A 161 -0.71 -2.87 -10.39
N VAL A 162 -0.82 -4.09 -9.86
CA VAL A 162 -1.97 -4.99 -10.06
C VAL A 162 -3.24 -4.45 -9.39
N LEU A 163 -3.12 -3.53 -8.42
CA LEU A 163 -4.28 -2.91 -7.79
C LEU A 163 -5.12 -2.10 -8.80
N VAL A 164 -4.52 -1.54 -9.86
CA VAL A 164 -5.26 -0.76 -10.87
C VAL A 164 -6.23 -1.63 -11.68
N PRO A 165 -5.82 -2.73 -12.35
CA PRO A 165 -6.77 -3.59 -13.06
C PRO A 165 -7.79 -4.22 -12.10
N MET A 166 -7.38 -4.64 -10.90
CA MET A 166 -8.29 -5.17 -9.87
C MET A 166 -9.35 -4.14 -9.45
N ALA A 167 -8.95 -2.90 -9.21
CA ALA A 167 -9.87 -1.80 -8.91
C ALA A 167 -10.81 -1.49 -10.07
N THR A 168 -10.34 -1.64 -11.32
CA THR A 168 -11.11 -1.39 -12.55
C THR A 168 -12.28 -2.37 -12.73
N LEU A 169 -12.18 -3.57 -12.17
CA LEU A 169 -13.27 -4.56 -12.21
C LEU A 169 -14.55 -4.05 -11.54
N PHE A 170 -14.45 -3.28 -10.44
CA PHE A 170 -15.64 -2.74 -9.77
C PHE A 170 -16.49 -1.86 -10.68
N PRO A 171 -15.99 -0.74 -11.24
CA PRO A 171 -16.82 0.12 -12.07
C PRO A 171 -17.22 -0.55 -13.39
N LEU A 172 -16.44 -1.50 -13.91
CA LEU A 172 -16.87 -2.33 -15.05
C LEU A 172 -18.13 -3.13 -14.73
N LEU A 173 -18.21 -3.74 -13.54
CA LEU A 173 -19.37 -4.50 -13.10
C LEU A 173 -20.53 -3.59 -12.68
N ALA A 174 -20.27 -2.58 -11.86
CA ALA A 174 -21.28 -1.69 -11.29
C ALA A 174 -21.94 -0.79 -12.35
N PHE A 175 -21.22 -0.42 -13.40
CA PHE A 175 -21.71 0.45 -14.46
C PHE A 175 -21.78 -0.24 -15.83
N CYS A 176 -21.77 -1.58 -15.89
CA CYS A 176 -21.89 -2.34 -17.14
C CYS A 176 -23.09 -1.92 -18.00
N ARG A 177 -24.22 -1.58 -17.35
CA ARG A 177 -25.45 -1.14 -18.03
C ARG A 177 -25.39 0.30 -18.57
N ARG A 178 -24.43 1.12 -18.12
CA ARG A 178 -24.29 2.52 -18.56
C ARG A 178 -23.51 2.70 -19.86
N ARG A 179 -22.94 1.61 -20.42
CA ARG A 179 -22.16 1.62 -21.69
C ARG A 179 -21.05 2.69 -21.72
N GLU A 180 -20.48 2.99 -20.56
CA GLU A 180 -19.30 3.85 -20.45
C GLU A 180 -18.08 3.14 -21.05
N SER A 181 -17.11 3.88 -21.57
CA SER A 181 -15.93 3.25 -22.17
C SER A 181 -15.04 2.57 -21.12
N VAL A 182 -14.47 1.42 -21.46
CA VAL A 182 -13.50 0.70 -20.60
C VAL A 182 -12.33 1.61 -20.21
N VAL A 183 -11.89 2.47 -21.14
CA VAL A 183 -10.84 3.45 -20.91
C VAL A 183 -11.21 4.44 -19.79
N LYS A 184 -12.47 4.90 -19.73
CA LYS A 184 -12.94 5.78 -18.64
C LYS A 184 -12.81 5.11 -17.29
N HIS A 185 -13.21 3.83 -17.19
CA HIS A 185 -13.09 3.05 -15.96
C HIS A 185 -11.63 2.92 -15.53
N LEU A 186 -10.75 2.50 -16.45
CA LEU A 186 -9.33 2.31 -16.18
C LEU A 186 -8.63 3.61 -15.76
N VAL A 187 -8.92 4.73 -16.44
CA VAL A 187 -8.36 6.05 -16.11
C VAL A 187 -8.83 6.50 -14.73
N PHE A 188 -10.12 6.33 -14.45
CA PHE A 188 -10.69 6.68 -13.16
C PHE A 188 -10.05 5.91 -12.01
N THR A 189 -9.93 4.59 -12.15
CA THR A 189 -9.34 3.74 -11.11
C THR A 189 -7.85 3.96 -10.95
N THR A 190 -7.13 4.29 -12.02
CA THR A 190 -5.73 4.72 -11.91
C THR A 190 -5.57 5.96 -11.02
N HIS A 191 -6.40 6.98 -11.23
CA HIS A 191 -6.40 8.18 -10.37
C HIS A 191 -6.84 7.85 -8.94
N TRP A 192 -7.84 6.99 -8.79
CA TRP A 192 -8.33 6.58 -7.48
C TRP A 192 -7.26 5.81 -6.68
N THR A 193 -6.57 4.85 -7.30
CA THR A 193 -5.48 4.11 -6.68
C THR A 193 -4.31 5.04 -6.35
N ALA A 194 -3.99 6.00 -7.20
CA ALA A 194 -2.97 7.02 -6.91
C ALA A 194 -3.32 7.85 -5.67
N VAL A 195 -4.59 8.25 -5.50
CA VAL A 195 -5.04 8.97 -4.29
C VAL A 195 -5.00 8.09 -3.06
N MET A 196 -5.43 6.83 -3.18
CA MET A 196 -5.35 5.87 -2.08
C MET A 196 -3.91 5.74 -1.57
N VAL A 197 -2.95 5.50 -2.48
CA VAL A 197 -1.51 5.42 -2.15
C VAL A 197 -1.00 6.72 -1.51
N LEU A 198 -1.40 7.87 -2.05
CA LEU A 198 -0.99 9.18 -1.53
C LEU A 198 -1.56 9.47 -0.14
N PHE A 199 -2.83 9.14 0.11
CA PHE A 199 -3.44 9.29 1.43
C PHE A 199 -2.83 8.32 2.44
N SER A 200 -2.51 7.08 2.04
CA SER A 200 -1.76 6.15 2.88
C SER A 200 -0.37 6.69 3.23
N LEU A 201 0.33 7.31 2.26
CA LEU A 201 1.63 7.92 2.49
C LEU A 201 1.55 9.06 3.51
N VAL A 202 0.65 10.02 3.27
CA VAL A 202 0.48 11.18 4.15
C VAL A 202 -0.01 10.73 5.53
N GLY A 203 -0.95 9.79 5.59
CA GLY A 203 -1.46 9.23 6.84
C GLY A 203 -0.36 8.57 7.68
N GLY A 204 0.49 7.74 7.08
CA GLY A 204 1.59 7.11 7.80
C GLY A 204 2.62 8.12 8.34
N TRP A 205 2.96 9.15 7.57
CA TRP A 205 3.85 10.21 8.06
C TRP A 205 3.23 11.05 9.18
N LEU A 206 1.91 11.31 9.12
CA LEU A 206 1.18 11.98 10.20
C LEU A 206 1.15 11.12 11.48
N THR A 207 0.93 9.80 11.36
CA THR A 207 1.03 8.87 12.49
C THR A 207 2.43 8.92 13.12
N ILE A 208 3.49 8.84 12.30
CA ILE A 208 4.88 8.93 12.80
C ILE A 208 5.12 10.26 13.52
N ALA A 209 4.71 11.38 12.92
CA ALA A 209 4.86 12.69 13.55
C ALA A 209 4.09 12.79 14.88
N ALA A 210 2.88 12.21 14.95
CA ALA A 210 2.08 12.17 16.16
C ALA A 210 2.72 11.31 17.26
N ILE A 211 3.35 10.18 16.90
CA ILE A 211 4.14 9.35 17.83
C ILE A 211 5.32 10.15 18.39
N TYR A 212 6.11 10.80 17.52
CA TYR A 212 7.24 11.63 17.96
C TYR A 212 6.82 12.82 18.83
N ALA A 213 5.62 13.35 18.61
CA ALA A 213 5.03 14.41 19.44
C ALA A 213 4.42 13.91 20.76
N GLY A 214 4.41 12.59 21.01
CA GLY A 214 3.81 11.99 22.22
C GLY A 214 2.27 12.03 22.23
N LEU A 215 1.63 12.19 21.07
CA LEU A 215 0.17 12.21 20.94
C LEU A 215 -0.43 10.81 20.80
N ILE A 216 0.36 9.84 20.33
CA ILE A 216 -0.05 8.45 20.09
C ILE A 216 1.06 7.52 20.61
N GLU A 217 0.67 6.46 21.32
CA GLU A 217 1.60 5.40 21.75
C GLU A 217 1.88 4.42 20.60
N PRO A 218 3.16 4.06 20.37
CA PRO A 218 3.51 3.01 19.41
C PRO A 218 2.80 1.69 19.72
N GLY A 219 2.26 1.01 18.71
CA GLY A 219 1.72 -0.35 18.84
C GLY A 219 0.28 -0.45 19.34
N ARG A 220 -0.36 0.64 19.76
CA ARG A 220 -1.82 0.67 19.91
C ARG A 220 -2.43 0.59 18.50
N ASP A 221 -3.31 -0.40 18.26
CA ASP A 221 -3.97 -0.57 16.96
C ASP A 221 -4.46 0.77 16.45
N ASP A 222 -3.82 1.29 15.40
CA ASP A 222 -4.02 2.64 14.88
C ASP A 222 -5.30 2.69 14.01
N LEU A 223 -6.38 2.20 14.62
CA LEU A 223 -7.75 2.21 14.13
C LEU A 223 -8.16 3.64 13.82
N MET A 224 -7.64 4.62 14.56
CA MET A 224 -7.90 6.04 14.32
C MET A 224 -7.30 6.52 13.00
N ALA A 225 -5.98 6.36 12.78
CA ALA A 225 -5.36 6.78 11.52
C ALA A 225 -5.93 6.01 10.31
N SER A 226 -6.22 4.73 10.50
CA SER A 226 -6.86 3.87 9.49
C SER A 226 -8.27 4.36 9.14
N SER A 227 -9.07 4.74 10.15
CA SER A 227 -10.43 5.27 9.95
C SER A 227 -10.43 6.64 9.28
N ILE A 228 -9.48 7.52 9.62
CA ILE A 228 -9.31 8.82 8.98
C ILE A 228 -8.96 8.63 7.49
N SER A 229 -7.98 7.78 7.20
CA SER A 229 -7.57 7.49 5.83
C SER A 229 -8.73 6.92 4.99
N LEU A 230 -9.49 5.98 5.56
CA LEU A 230 -10.67 5.40 4.91
C LEU A 230 -11.76 6.45 4.64
N SER A 231 -12.00 7.35 5.59
CA SER A 231 -12.97 8.44 5.47
C SER A 231 -12.58 9.43 4.36
N LEU A 232 -11.29 9.78 4.27
CA LEU A 232 -10.77 10.64 3.21
C LEU A 232 -10.91 9.98 1.83
N ILE A 233 -10.58 8.69 1.72
CA ILE A 233 -10.75 7.92 0.47
C ILE A 233 -12.23 7.91 0.07
N LEU A 234 -13.15 7.66 1.02
CA LEU A 234 -14.59 7.60 0.75
C LEU A 234 -15.14 8.97 0.30
N ALA A 235 -14.74 10.05 0.97
CA ALA A 235 -15.13 11.41 0.63
C ALA A 235 -14.63 11.80 -0.77
N TRP A 236 -13.34 11.55 -1.05
CA TRP A 236 -12.74 11.80 -2.35
C TRP A 236 -13.46 11.00 -3.46
N SER A 237 -13.72 9.72 -3.21
CA SER A 237 -14.40 8.82 -4.14
C SER A 237 -15.80 9.30 -4.48
N THR A 238 -16.55 9.75 -3.47
CA THR A 238 -17.93 10.26 -3.65
C THR A 238 -17.94 11.47 -4.59
N ILE A 239 -17.05 12.44 -4.36
CA ILE A 239 -16.95 13.64 -5.21
C ILE A 239 -16.49 13.25 -6.63
N SER A 240 -15.53 12.35 -6.73
CA SER A 240 -14.98 11.88 -8.00
C SER A 240 -16.04 11.15 -8.84
N PHE A 241 -16.86 10.30 -8.23
CA PHE A 241 -17.98 9.63 -8.91
C PHE A 241 -19.06 10.62 -9.38
N CYS A 242 -19.41 11.63 -8.57
CA CYS A 242 -20.31 12.70 -9.00
C CYS A 242 -19.79 13.41 -10.26
N ARG A 243 -18.50 13.77 -10.29
CA ARG A 243 -17.92 14.57 -11.39
C ARG A 243 -17.57 13.76 -12.64
N ALA A 244 -16.99 12.58 -12.49
CA ALA A 244 -16.52 11.78 -13.62
C ALA A 244 -17.65 10.97 -14.28
N TYR A 245 -18.64 10.51 -13.50
CA TYR A 245 -19.75 9.67 -14.00
C TYR A 245 -21.10 10.40 -14.04
N GLY A 246 -21.14 11.68 -13.64
CA GLY A 246 -22.38 12.46 -13.62
C GLY A 246 -23.44 11.85 -12.69
N LEU A 247 -23.03 11.21 -11.60
CA LEU A 247 -23.94 10.60 -10.64
C LEU A 247 -24.57 11.65 -9.71
N GLY A 248 -25.84 11.46 -9.38
CA GLY A 248 -26.45 12.16 -8.24
C GLY A 248 -25.81 11.72 -6.93
N ARG A 249 -25.88 12.58 -5.89
CA ARG A 249 -25.17 12.40 -4.61
C ARG A 249 -25.35 11.02 -3.99
N VAL A 250 -26.58 10.52 -3.90
CA VAL A 250 -26.88 9.20 -3.28
C VAL A 250 -26.21 8.06 -4.05
N ARG A 251 -26.32 8.04 -5.38
CA ARG A 251 -25.69 7.00 -6.21
C ARG A 251 -24.17 7.08 -6.16
N ALA A 252 -23.61 8.29 -6.05
CA ALA A 252 -22.17 8.48 -5.90
C ALA A 252 -21.65 7.96 -4.54
N VAL A 253 -22.40 8.20 -3.45
CA VAL A 253 -22.08 7.62 -2.14
C VAL A 253 -22.15 6.10 -2.19
N LEU A 254 -23.22 5.53 -2.73
CA LEU A 254 -23.36 4.08 -2.86
C LEU A 254 -22.22 3.46 -3.71
N ALA A 255 -21.84 4.11 -4.81
CA ALA A 255 -20.72 3.68 -5.64
C ALA A 255 -19.38 3.80 -4.90
N ALA A 256 -19.18 4.87 -4.12
CA ALA A 256 -17.98 5.06 -3.32
C ALA A 256 -17.85 4.01 -2.21
N VAL A 257 -18.94 3.74 -1.47
CA VAL A 257 -18.98 2.66 -0.47
C VAL A 257 -18.72 1.31 -1.14
N GLY A 258 -19.37 1.03 -2.26
CA GLY A 258 -19.14 -0.18 -3.03
C GLY A 258 -17.69 -0.33 -3.48
N MET A 259 -17.06 0.74 -3.97
CA MET A 259 -15.65 0.76 -4.37
C MET A 259 -14.72 0.51 -3.18
N THR A 260 -15.01 1.09 -2.02
CA THR A 260 -14.22 0.90 -0.80
C THR A 260 -14.36 -0.53 -0.26
N LEU A 261 -15.57 -1.10 -0.24
CA LEU A 261 -15.77 -2.51 0.13
C LEU A 261 -15.14 -3.48 -0.88
N TRP A 262 -15.17 -3.12 -2.17
CA TRP A 262 -14.45 -3.86 -3.19
C TRP A 262 -12.95 -3.85 -2.90
N LEU A 263 -12.38 -2.69 -2.57
CA LEU A 263 -10.97 -2.59 -2.20
C LEU A 263 -10.62 -3.52 -1.03
N THR A 264 -11.42 -3.57 0.03
CA THR A 264 -11.09 -4.41 1.19
C THR A 264 -11.03 -5.89 0.81
N VAL A 265 -12.00 -6.39 0.04
CA VAL A 265 -11.99 -7.77 -0.47
C VAL A 265 -10.79 -8.02 -1.38
N PHE A 266 -10.51 -7.09 -2.31
CA PHE A 266 -9.42 -7.25 -3.26
C PHE A 266 -8.03 -7.16 -2.61
N LEU A 267 -7.88 -6.36 -1.56
CA LEU A 267 -6.64 -6.32 -0.78
C LEU A 267 -6.38 -7.67 -0.08
N GLN A 268 -7.42 -8.39 0.35
CA GLN A 268 -7.24 -9.74 0.90
C GLN A 268 -6.77 -10.73 -0.16
N ILE A 269 -7.35 -10.68 -1.37
CA ILE A 269 -6.91 -11.51 -2.50
C ILE A 269 -5.46 -11.16 -2.89
N TYR A 270 -5.14 -9.87 -2.99
CA TYR A 270 -3.78 -9.39 -3.27
C TYR A 270 -2.78 -9.90 -2.22
N ARG A 271 -3.12 -9.82 -0.93
CA ARG A 271 -2.27 -10.30 0.18
C ARG A 271 -2.10 -11.82 0.16
N ALA A 272 -3.13 -12.57 -0.23
CA ALA A 272 -3.03 -14.01 -0.44
C ALA A 272 -2.10 -14.36 -1.61
N ILE A 273 -2.25 -13.68 -2.76
CA ILE A 273 -1.37 -13.87 -3.92
C ILE A 273 0.09 -13.55 -3.52
N LEU A 274 0.31 -12.43 -2.84
CA LEU A 274 1.64 -12.04 -2.36
C LEU A 274 2.23 -13.11 -1.46
N PHE A 275 1.45 -13.65 -0.52
CA PHE A 275 1.88 -14.75 0.34
C PHE A 275 2.37 -15.96 -0.47
N PHE A 276 1.57 -16.44 -1.42
CA PHE A 276 1.94 -17.62 -2.21
C PHE A 276 3.14 -17.37 -3.13
N VAL A 277 3.23 -16.19 -3.74
CA VAL A 277 4.38 -15.82 -4.57
C VAL A 277 5.66 -15.77 -3.73
N VAL A 278 5.61 -15.19 -2.54
CA VAL A 278 6.77 -15.11 -1.63
C VAL A 278 7.14 -16.49 -1.11
N PHE A 279 6.17 -17.27 -0.63
CA PHE A 279 6.39 -18.64 -0.15
C PHE A 279 7.05 -19.53 -1.21
N TRP A 280 6.61 -19.46 -2.46
CA TRP A 280 7.18 -20.28 -3.54
C TRP A 280 8.57 -19.84 -3.98
N THR A 281 8.92 -18.57 -3.74
CA THR A 281 10.21 -18.03 -4.17
C THR A 281 11.25 -18.10 -3.08
N LEU A 282 10.85 -18.30 -1.82
CA LEU A 282 11.72 -18.46 -0.64
C LEU A 282 12.76 -19.55 -0.84
#